data_AF-A0A329LNQ7-F1
#
_entry.id   AF-A0A329LNQ7-F1
#
_cell.length_a   1.000
_cell.length_b   1.000
_cell.length_c   1.000
_cell.angle_alpha   90.00
_cell.angle_beta   90.00
_cell.angle_gamma   90.00
#
_symmetry.space_group_name_H-M   'P 1'
#
loop_
_entity.id
_entity.type
_entity.pdbx_description
1 polymer ?
#
loop_
_entity_poly.entity_id
_entity_poly.type
_entity_poly.pdbx_seq_one_letter_code
_entity_poly.pdbx_strand_id
1 'polypeptide(L)'
;MEHLLKQVEKGSQVRSSDHDRVLAELKQHRDAAPEGDLRSALAWLCNAQSRIGSSPTAAHSREVLLAAYEVRRILATADGTRR
;
A
#
# COMPACT_ATOMS: atom_id res chain seq x y z
N MET A 1 1.62 -1.74 -10.22
CA MET A 1 1.29 -2.02 -8.80
C MET A 1 2.41 -2.74 -8.05
N GLU A 2 2.98 -3.84 -8.55
CA GLU A 2 4.03 -4.59 -7.85
C GLU A 2 5.28 -3.76 -7.50
N HIS A 3 5.73 -2.90 -8.43
CA HIS A 3 6.85 -1.98 -8.19
C HIS A 3 6.55 -0.96 -7.07
N LEU A 4 5.31 -0.48 -6.98
CA LEU A 4 4.87 0.43 -5.92
C LEU A 4 4.88 -0.26 -4.56
N LEU A 5 4.42 -1.51 -4.50
CA LEU A 5 4.45 -2.31 -3.27
C LEU A 5 5.89 -2.61 -2.81
N LYS A 6 6.81 -2.88 -3.76
CA LYS A 6 8.24 -3.00 -3.43
C LYS A 6 8.84 -1.70 -2.88
N GLN A 7 8.39 -0.55 -3.39
CA GLN A 7 8.79 0.76 -2.87
C GLN A 7 8.20 1.03 -1.49
N VAL A 8 6.96 0.63 -1.21
CA VAL A 8 6.36 0.69 0.13
C VAL A 8 7.15 -0.13 1.15
N GLU A 9 7.51 -1.36 0.79
CA GLU A 9 8.29 -2.27 1.65
C GLU A 9 9.70 -1.72 1.95
N LYS A 10 10.36 -1.12 0.95
CA LYS A 10 11.69 -0.49 1.11
C LYS A 10 11.62 0.91 1.74
N GLY A 11 10.58 1.66 1.41
CA GLY A 11 10.37 3.08 1.71
C GLY A 11 9.99 3.35 3.16
N SER A 12 9.60 2.33 3.93
CA SER A 12 9.47 2.44 5.39
C SER A 12 10.78 2.89 6.08
N GLN A 13 11.93 2.85 5.39
CA GLN A 13 13.24 3.29 5.90
C GLN A 13 13.81 4.55 5.23
N VAL A 14 13.10 5.22 4.30
CA VAL A 14 13.71 6.23 3.41
C VAL A 14 13.03 7.61 3.50
N ARG A 15 13.79 8.65 3.11
CA ARG A 15 13.51 10.09 3.20
C ARG A 15 12.08 10.50 2.82
N SER A 16 11.54 11.49 3.54
CA SER A 16 10.15 12.00 3.45
C SER A 16 9.65 12.38 2.06
N SER A 17 10.52 12.75 1.10
CA SER A 17 10.10 13.10 -0.26
C SER A 17 9.65 11.89 -1.09
N ASP A 18 10.25 10.71 -0.86
CA ASP A 18 9.89 9.48 -1.56
C ASP A 18 8.56 8.92 -1.03
N HIS A 19 8.36 9.09 0.29
CA HIS A 19 7.15 8.72 1.00
C HIS A 19 5.89 9.43 0.46
N ASP A 20 5.94 10.75 0.29
CA ASP A 20 4.78 11.52 -0.18
C ASP A 20 4.36 11.11 -1.61
N ARG A 21 5.35 10.87 -2.48
CA ARG A 21 5.11 10.36 -3.83
C ARG A 21 4.45 8.98 -3.81
N VAL A 22 4.96 8.05 -3.00
CA VAL A 22 4.38 6.70 -2.86
C VAL A 22 2.94 6.79 -2.36
N LEU A 23 2.66 7.65 -1.38
CA LEU A 23 1.31 7.87 -0.87
C LEU A 23 0.37 8.44 -1.95
N ALA A 24 0.85 9.38 -2.77
CA ALA A 24 0.07 9.94 -3.88
C ALA A 24 -0.25 8.90 -4.95
N GLU A 25 0.70 8.03 -5.32
CA GLU A 25 0.47 6.93 -6.26
C GLU A 25 -0.50 5.88 -5.69
N LEU A 26 -0.41 5.56 -4.39
CA LEU A 26 -1.36 4.65 -3.72
C LEU A 26 -2.79 5.19 -3.72
N LYS A 27 -2.98 6.49 -3.46
CA LYS A 27 -4.29 7.15 -3.51
C LYS A 27 -4.90 7.10 -4.91
N GLN A 28 -4.11 7.37 -5.95
CA GLN A 28 -4.56 7.24 -7.34
C GLN A 28 -5.02 5.83 -7.67
N HIS A 29 -4.27 4.80 -7.24
CA HIS A 29 -4.68 3.41 -7.43
C HIS A 29 -5.95 3.05 -6.66
N ARG A 30 -6.11 3.56 -5.43
CA ARG A 30 -7.35 3.38 -4.65
C ARG A 30 -8.52 3.99 -5.39
N ASP A 31 -8.38 5.22 -5.86
CA ASP A 31 -9.46 5.97 -6.49
C ASP A 31 -9.87 5.38 -7.85
N ALA A 32 -8.91 4.81 -8.58
CA ALA A 32 -9.13 4.06 -9.82
C ALA A 32 -9.63 2.61 -9.61
N ALA A 33 -9.47 2.04 -8.42
CA ALA A 33 -9.94 0.69 -8.14
C ALA A 33 -11.47 0.67 -8.00
N PRO A 34 -12.16 -0.29 -8.65
CA PRO A 34 -13.59 -0.48 -8.46
C PRO A 34 -13.89 -0.79 -6.99
N GLU A 35 -15.08 -0.37 -6.54
CA GLU A 35 -15.54 -0.57 -5.16
C GLU A 35 -15.50 -2.07 -4.81
N GLY A 36 -14.82 -2.44 -3.72
CA GLY A 36 -14.61 -3.82 -3.31
C GLY A 36 -13.38 -4.01 -2.41
N ASP A 37 -13.00 -5.26 -2.16
CA ASP A 37 -11.91 -5.63 -1.25
C ASP A 37 -10.58 -4.94 -1.60
N LEU A 38 -10.29 -4.78 -2.90
CA LEU A 38 -9.09 -4.10 -3.38
C LEU A 38 -9.05 -2.63 -2.95
N ARG A 39 -10.17 -1.91 -3.08
CA ARG A 39 -10.28 -0.50 -2.67
C ARG A 39 -10.13 -0.35 -1.15
N SER A 40 -10.71 -1.28 -0.38
CA SER A 40 -10.55 -1.34 1.07
C SER A 40 -9.11 -1.61 1.50
N ALA A 41 -8.43 -2.56 0.88
CA ALA A 41 -7.03 -2.86 1.17
C ALA A 41 -6.09 -1.70 0.77
N LEU A 42 -6.36 -1.04 -0.36
CA LEU A 42 -5.63 0.16 -0.76
C LEU A 42 -5.85 1.33 0.19
N ALA A 43 -7.07 1.50 0.70
CA ALA A 43 -7.37 2.51 1.72
C ALA A 43 -6.61 2.22 3.03
N TRP A 44 -6.57 0.96 3.46
CA TRP A 44 -5.77 0.55 4.61
C TRP A 44 -4.29 0.86 4.40
N LEU A 45 -3.74 0.52 3.23
CA LEU A 45 -2.33 0.79 2.92
C LEU A 45 -2.00 2.29 2.88
N CYS A 46 -2.90 3.13 2.35
CA CYS A 46 -2.75 4.59 2.38
C CYS A 46 -2.70 5.12 3.82
N ASN A 47 -3.57 4.60 4.69
CA ASN A 47 -3.62 5.00 6.10
C ASN A 47 -2.35 4.58 6.85
N ALA A 48 -1.89 3.35 6.63
CA ALA A 48 -0.66 2.83 7.23
C ALA A 48 0.58 3.64 6.78
N GLN A 49 0.64 4.01 5.49
CA GLN A 49 1.70 4.91 5.01
C GLN A 49 1.61 6.28 5.66
N SER A 50 0.43 6.89 5.73
CA SER A 50 0.30 8.20 6.39
C SER A 50 0.76 8.18 7.87
N ARG A 51 0.54 7.05 8.57
CA ARG A 51 1.01 6.83 9.96
C ARG A 51 2.52 6.67 10.06
N ILE A 52 3.17 5.92 9.17
CA ILE A 52 4.65 5.77 9.21
C ILE A 52 5.35 7.09 8.87
N GLY A 53 4.80 7.89 7.95
CA GLY A 53 5.34 9.22 7.62
C GLY A 53 5.25 10.21 8.77
N SER A 54 4.21 10.09 9.59
CA SER A 54 4.00 10.94 10.78
C SER A 54 4.76 10.44 12.01
N SER A 55 4.87 9.12 12.19
CA SER A 55 5.48 8.48 13.36
C SER A 55 6.14 7.17 12.95
N PRO A 56 7.43 7.16 12.61
CA PRO A 56 8.12 5.95 12.17
C PRO A 56 8.39 5.01 13.36
N THR A 57 7.52 4.03 13.59
CA THR A 57 7.68 3.01 14.63
C THR A 57 7.65 1.61 14.02
N ALA A 58 8.24 0.63 14.71
CA ALA A 58 8.22 -0.76 14.26
C ALA A 58 6.79 -1.32 14.11
N ALA A 59 5.85 -0.85 14.93
CA ALA A 59 4.43 -1.22 14.82
C ALA A 59 3.81 -0.70 13.51
N HIS A 60 4.05 0.57 13.18
CA HIS A 60 3.58 1.17 11.93
C HIS A 60 4.28 0.55 10.71
N SER A 61 5.57 0.20 10.80
CA SER A 61 6.27 -0.51 9.72
C SER A 61 5.63 -1.87 9.47
N ARG A 62 5.29 -2.60 10.53
CA ARG A 62 4.57 -3.89 10.42
C ARG A 62 3.18 -3.71 9.83
N GLU A 63 2.45 -2.67 10.22
CA GLU A 63 1.13 -2.35 9.66
C GLU A 63 1.21 -2.10 8.15
N VAL A 64 2.21 -1.34 7.69
CA VAL A 64 2.48 -1.10 6.26
C VAL A 64 2.73 -2.42 5.52
N LEU A 65 3.55 -3.31 6.08
CA LEU A 65 3.85 -4.60 5.46
C LEU A 65 2.62 -5.51 5.37
N LEU A 66 1.78 -5.53 6.41
CA LEU A 66 0.53 -6.30 6.42
C LEU A 66 -0.46 -5.77 5.38
N ALA A 67 -0.64 -4.45 5.30
CA ALA A 67 -1.52 -3.84 4.31
C ALA A 67 -1.01 -4.09 2.88
N ALA A 68 0.30 -4.03 2.66
CA ALA A 68 0.91 -4.35 1.36
C ALA A 68 0.70 -5.82 0.97
N TYR A 69 0.83 -6.74 1.93
CA TYR A 69 0.57 -8.16 1.73
C TYR A 69 -0.89 -8.41 1.31
N GLU A 70 -1.85 -7.79 1.98
CA GLU A 70 -3.28 -7.98 1.68
C GLU A 70 -3.64 -7.48 0.28
N VAL A 71 -3.10 -6.32 -0.13
CA VAL A 71 -3.25 -5.81 -1.51
C VAL A 71 -2.68 -6.81 -2.52
N ARG A 72 -1.49 -7.40 -2.27
CA ARG A 72 -0.93 -8.44 -3.16
C ARG A 72 -1.82 -9.66 -3.24
N ARG A 73 -2.33 -10.12 -2.09
CA ARG A 73 -3.20 -11.29 -2.01
C ARG A 73 -4.46 -11.10 -2.84
N ILE A 74 -5.13 -9.95 -2.70
CA ILE A 74 -6.35 -9.63 -3.44
C ILE A 74 -6.08 -9.52 -4.95
N LEU A 75 -4.97 -8.89 -5.35
CA LEU A 75 -4.56 -8.82 -6.75
C LEU A 75 -4.29 -10.21 -7.34
N ALA A 76 -3.63 -11.10 -6.59
CA ALA A 76 -3.38 -12.47 -7.01
C ALA A 76 -4.66 -13.29 -7.15
N THR A 77 -5.65 -13.10 -6.26
CA THR A 77 -6.96 -13.75 -6.38
C THR A 77 -7.79 -13.20 -7.54
N ALA A 78 -7.67 -11.90 -7.83
CA ALA A 78 -8.36 -11.29 -8.96
C ALA A 78 -7.80 -11.76 -10.31
N ASP A 79 -6.49 -11.97 -10.40
CA ASP A 79 -5.85 -12.48 -11.63
C ASP A 79 -6.12 -13.97 -11.86
N GLY A 80 -6.20 -14.77 -10.78
CA GLY A 80 -6.54 -16.19 -10.83
C GLY A 80 -7.97 -16.50 -11.29
N THR A 81 -8.87 -15.51 -11.32
CA THR A 81 -10.25 -15.64 -11.82
C THR A 81 -10.34 -15.52 -13.36
N ARG A 82 -9.24 -15.17 -14.04
CA ARG A 82 -9.10 -15.29 -15.50
C ARG A 82 -8.34 -16.58 -15.85
N ARG A 83 -8.93 -17.75 -15.67
CA ARG A 83 -8.36 -19.00 -16.19
C ARG A 83 -9.42 -19.97 -16.65
#